data_AF-A0A536U7L0-F1
#
_entry.id   AF-A0A536U7L0-F1
#
_cell.length_a   1.000
_cell.length_b   1.000
_cell.length_c   1.000
_cell.angle_alpha   90.00
_cell.angle_beta   90.00
_cell.angle_gamma   90.00
#
_symmetry.space_group_name_H-M   'P 1'
#
loop_
_entity.id
_entity.type
_entity.pdbx_description
1 polymer ?
#
loop_
_entity_poly.entity_id
_entity_poly.type
_entity_poly.pdbx_seq_one_letter_code
_entity_poly.pdbx_strand_id
1 'polypeptide(L)'
;MTAFLIEYIGPLMFATLVIVLLLGYPVAFSLAAVGIGYAILGIQLGLLDNSLLQALPQRVWGVMSNDTLLCVPFFTFMGLILERSGMAEDLLDTIGQVFGPVRGGLAYAVIFVGALLAAT
;
A
#
# COMPACT_ATOMS: atom_id res chain seq x y z
N MET A 1 10.80 22.45 -30.32
CA MET A 1 10.50 22.28 -28.88
C MET A 1 9.51 21.14 -28.63
N THR A 2 8.38 21.10 -29.34
CA THR A 2 7.39 20.00 -29.29
C THR A 2 7.96 18.63 -29.71
N ALA A 3 8.80 18.58 -30.75
CA ALA A 3 9.44 17.33 -31.18
C ALA A 3 10.34 16.68 -30.11
N PHE A 4 11.11 17.48 -29.36
CA PHE A 4 11.94 17.00 -28.25
C PHE A 4 11.08 16.46 -27.09
N LEU A 5 10.00 17.15 -26.74
CA LEU A 5 9.06 16.68 -25.72
C LEU A 5 8.42 15.35 -26.08
N ILE A 6 8.11 15.14 -27.36
CA ILE A 6 7.52 13.89 -27.86
C ILE A 6 8.51 12.73 -27.75
N GLU A 7 9.77 12.95 -28.14
CA GLU A 7 10.83 11.93 -28.12
C GLU A 7 11.19 11.49 -26.68
N TYR A 8 11.19 12.42 -25.72
CA TYR A 8 11.63 12.17 -24.34
C TYR A 8 10.50 12.15 -23.31
N ILE A 9 9.24 11.99 -23.72
CA ILE A 9 8.08 12.09 -22.80
C ILE A 9 8.12 11.05 -21.67
N GLY A 10 8.54 9.81 -21.96
CA GLY A 10 8.64 8.73 -20.98
C GLY A 10 9.74 8.97 -19.93
N PRO A 11 11.00 9.21 -20.34
CA PRO A 11 12.07 9.57 -19.41
C PRO A 11 11.77 10.83 -18.58
N LEU A 12 11.15 11.85 -19.18
CA LEU A 12 10.74 13.05 -18.47
C LEU A 12 9.67 12.76 -17.42
N MET A 13 8.66 11.95 -17.74
CA MET A 13 7.64 11.53 -16.78
C MET A 13 8.26 10.82 -15.58
N PHE A 14 9.19 9.89 -15.83
CA PHE A 14 9.89 9.16 -14.77
C PHE A 14 10.77 10.07 -13.90
N ALA A 15 11.58 10.93 -14.53
CA ALA A 15 12.44 11.87 -13.80
C ALA A 15 11.62 12.81 -12.92
N THR A 16 10.50 13.32 -13.44
CA THR A 16 9.60 14.20 -12.70
C THR A 16 8.96 13.47 -11.53
N LEU A 17 8.53 12.22 -11.71
CA LEU A 17 8.03 11.38 -10.61
C LEU A 17 9.06 11.21 -9.51
N VAL A 18 10.31 10.89 -9.85
CA VAL A 18 11.40 10.73 -8.87
C VAL A 18 11.60 12.01 -8.07
N ILE A 19 11.65 13.18 -8.73
CA ILE A 19 11.80 14.47 -8.05
C ILE A 19 10.64 14.71 -7.07
N VAL A 20 9.40 14.46 -7.49
CA VAL A 20 8.21 14.64 -6.64
C VAL A 20 8.22 13.69 -5.44
N LEU A 21 8.69 12.45 -5.62
CA LEU A 21 8.85 11.50 -4.52
C LEU A 21 9.94 11.95 -3.53
N LEU A 22 11.05 12.51 -4.02
CA LEU A 22 12.12 13.04 -3.17
C LEU A 22 11.71 14.25 -2.34
N LEU A 23 10.69 15.00 -2.78
CA LEU A 23 10.09 16.09 -2.01
C LEU A 23 9.28 15.61 -0.79
N GLY A 24 9.09 14.29 -0.62
CA GLY A 24 8.41 13.70 0.54
C GLY A 24 6.89 13.70 0.45
N TYR A 25 6.30 13.99 -0.71
CA TYR A 25 4.85 13.89 -0.91
C TYR A 25 4.39 12.41 -0.89
N PRO A 26 3.21 12.10 -0.34
CA PRO A 26 2.72 10.72 -0.29
C PRO A 26 2.63 10.09 -1.68
N VAL A 27 3.17 8.88 -1.81
CA VAL A 27 3.40 8.18 -3.08
C VAL A 27 2.16 8.13 -3.98
N ALA A 28 0.98 7.87 -3.40
CA ALA A 28 -0.27 7.78 -4.14
C ALA A 28 -0.62 9.08 -4.89
N PHE A 29 -0.48 10.23 -4.22
CA PHE A 29 -0.76 11.54 -4.84
C PHE A 29 0.29 11.91 -5.88
N SER A 30 1.56 11.58 -5.61
CA SER A 30 2.67 11.80 -6.56
C SER A 30 2.47 11.03 -7.86
N LEU A 31 2.10 9.75 -7.78
CA LEU A 31 1.80 8.91 -8.93
C LEU A 31 0.58 9.41 -9.71
N ALA A 32 -0.50 9.77 -9.01
CA ALA A 32 -1.71 10.28 -9.64
C ALA A 32 -1.48 11.61 -10.35
N ALA A 33 -0.83 12.57 -9.69
CA ALA A 33 -0.59 13.91 -10.23
C ALA A 33 0.35 13.86 -11.46
N VAL A 34 1.47 13.15 -11.36
CA VAL A 34 2.43 13.03 -12.47
C VAL A 34 1.82 12.22 -13.61
N GLY A 35 1.14 11.11 -13.32
CA GLY A 35 0.50 10.27 -14.33
C GLY A 35 -0.60 11.00 -15.10
N ILE A 36 -1.50 11.71 -14.41
CA ILE A 36 -2.57 12.49 -15.05
C ILE A 36 -2.00 13.71 -15.77
N GLY A 37 -1.01 14.40 -15.19
CA GLY A 37 -0.36 15.55 -15.83
C GLY A 37 0.28 15.18 -17.17
N TYR A 38 1.04 14.09 -17.21
CA TYR A 38 1.65 13.60 -18.45
C TYR A 38 0.63 12.98 -19.42
N ALA A 39 -0.47 12.41 -18.93
CA ALA A 39 -1.57 11.97 -19.80
C ALA A 39 -2.22 13.15 -20.53
N ILE A 40 -2.49 14.26 -19.84
CA ILE A 40 -3.04 15.49 -20.45
C ILE A 40 -2.06 16.08 -21.46
N LEU A 41 -0.77 16.15 -21.12
CA LEU A 41 0.27 16.61 -22.05
C LEU A 41 0.37 15.71 -23.29
N GLY A 42 0.29 14.39 -23.12
CA GLY A 42 0.29 13.43 -24.22
C GLY A 42 -0.91 13.59 -25.16
N ILE A 43 -2.10 13.92 -24.62
CA ILE A 43 -3.29 14.21 -25.44
C ILE A 43 -3.11 15.50 -26.24
N GLN A 44 -2.59 16.56 -25.62
CA GLN A 44 -2.33 17.84 -26.30
C GLN A 44 -1.28 17.72 -27.41
N LEU A 45 -0.30 16.84 -27.24
CA LEU A 45 0.74 16.55 -28.21
C LEU A 45 0.31 15.54 -29.29
N GLY A 46 -0.93 15.01 -29.23
CA GLY A 46 -1.46 14.03 -30.18
C GLY A 46 -0.87 12.61 -30.04
N LEU A 47 -0.21 12.31 -28.92
CA LEU A 47 0.40 11.02 -28.62
C LEU A 47 -0.57 10.02 -27.99
N LEU A 48 -1.60 10.53 -27.30
CA LEU A 48 -2.58 9.74 -26.56
C LEU A 48 -3.99 10.14 -26.98
N ASP A 49 -4.90 9.17 -27.02
CA ASP A 49 -6.31 9.43 -27.24
C ASP A 49 -7.02 9.79 -25.92
N ASN A 50 -7.99 10.71 -26.01
CA ASN A 50 -8.80 11.16 -24.88
C ASN A 50 -9.64 10.02 -24.27
N SER A 51 -9.92 8.97 -25.05
CA SER A 51 -10.59 7.76 -24.57
C SER A 51 -9.84 7.06 -23.42
N LEU A 52 -8.51 7.20 -23.34
CA LEU A 52 -7.71 6.59 -22.27
C LEU A 52 -8.00 7.20 -20.90
N LEU A 53 -8.33 8.49 -20.83
CA LEU A 53 -8.73 9.12 -19.56
C LEU A 53 -10.09 8.60 -19.09
N GLN A 54 -10.98 8.26 -20.02
CA GLN A 54 -12.29 7.66 -19.70
C GLN A 54 -12.15 6.23 -19.14
N ALA A 55 -11.01 5.58 -19.33
CA ALA A 55 -10.71 4.29 -18.73
C ALA A 55 -10.25 4.40 -17.26
N LEU A 56 -9.87 5.58 -16.77
CA LEU A 56 -9.40 5.77 -15.40
C LEU A 56 -10.45 5.40 -14.33
N PRO A 57 -11.72 5.83 -14.42
CA PRO A 57 -12.75 5.41 -13.46
C PRO A 57 -12.88 3.89 -13.38
N GLN A 58 -12.86 3.20 -14.53
CA GLN A 58 -12.94 1.74 -14.58
C GLN A 58 -11.72 1.08 -13.94
N ARG A 59 -10.52 1.65 -14.12
CA ARG A 59 -9.29 1.18 -13.46
C ARG A 59 -9.36 1.35 -11.96
N VAL A 60 -9.82 2.51 -11.48
CA VAL A 60 -10.00 2.76 -10.04
C VAL A 60 -11.02 1.78 -9.45
N TRP A 61 -12.16 1.61 -10.12
CA TRP A 61 -13.18 0.66 -9.69
C TRP A 61 -12.64 -0.78 -9.63
N GLY A 62 -11.88 -1.21 -10.63
CA GLY A 62 -11.26 -2.53 -10.64
C GLY A 62 -10.25 -2.76 -9.52
N VAL A 63 -9.57 -1.71 -9.04
CA VAL A 63 -8.71 -1.80 -7.86
C VAL A 63 -9.56 -1.86 -6.59
N MET A 64 -10.60 -1.04 -6.46
CA MET A 64 -11.48 -1.05 -5.30
C MET A 64 -12.26 -2.36 -5.14
N SER A 65 -12.59 -3.03 -6.25
CA SER A 65 -13.25 -4.35 -6.25
C SER A 65 -12.29 -5.52 -6.00
N ASN A 66 -11.05 -5.26 -5.60
CA ASN A 66 -10.09 -6.31 -5.32
C ASN A 66 -10.37 -6.93 -3.95
N ASP A 67 -10.69 -8.23 -3.93
CA ASP A 67 -10.97 -8.97 -2.69
C ASP A 67 -9.81 -8.94 -1.69
N THR A 68 -8.57 -8.74 -2.15
CA THR A 68 -7.40 -8.57 -1.28
C THR A 68 -7.50 -7.31 -0.41
N LEU A 69 -8.18 -6.26 -0.88
CA LEU A 69 -8.41 -5.07 -0.07
C LEU A 69 -9.42 -5.32 1.06
N LEU A 70 -10.29 -6.33 0.94
CA LEU A 70 -11.17 -6.77 2.02
C LEU A 70 -10.38 -7.35 3.20
N CYS A 71 -9.15 -7.81 2.97
CA CYS A 71 -8.30 -8.28 4.06
C CYS A 71 -8.09 -7.19 5.12
N VAL A 72 -7.96 -5.91 4.74
CA VAL A 72 -7.71 -4.80 5.70
C VAL A 72 -8.82 -4.67 6.76
N PRO A 73 -10.12 -4.54 6.41
CA PRO A 73 -11.18 -4.47 7.41
C PRO A 73 -11.34 -5.80 8.16
N PHE A 74 -11.18 -6.95 7.51
CA PHE A 74 -11.31 -8.25 8.20
C PHE A 74 -10.19 -8.52 9.20
N PHE A 75 -8.93 -8.18 8.89
CA PHE A 75 -7.82 -8.24 9.84
C PHE A 75 -8.05 -7.29 11.01
N THR A 76 -8.52 -6.08 10.73
CA THR A 76 -8.83 -5.10 11.78
C THR A 76 -9.96 -5.60 12.68
N PHE A 77 -10.99 -6.21 12.09
CA PHE A 77 -12.11 -6.79 12.82
C PHE A 77 -11.69 -7.99 13.68
N MET A 78 -10.91 -8.92 13.13
CA MET A 78 -10.35 -10.05 13.87
C MET A 78 -9.48 -9.56 15.04
N GLY A 79 -8.59 -8.59 14.80
CA GLY A 79 -7.76 -7.99 15.85
C GLY A 79 -8.61 -7.39 16.97
N LEU A 80 -9.69 -6.68 16.63
CA LEU A 80 -10.62 -6.14 17.61
C LEU A 80 -11.37 -7.23 18.39
N ILE A 81 -11.76 -8.34 17.76
CA ILE A 81 -12.39 -9.48 18.45
C ILE A 81 -11.39 -10.12 19.43
N LEU A 82 -10.15 -10.34 19.01
CA LEU A 82 -9.10 -10.92 19.86
C LEU A 82 -8.79 -10.03 21.08
N GLU A 83 -8.74 -8.70 20.88
CA GLU A 83 -8.58 -7.73 21.96
C GLU A 83 -9.77 -7.74 22.92
N ARG A 84 -11.01 -7.71 22.40
CA ARG A 84 -12.22 -7.61 23.22
C ARG A 84 -12.63 -8.92 23.89
N SER A 85 -12.19 -10.06 23.38
CA SER A 85 -12.44 -11.38 23.97
C SER A 85 -11.46 -11.74 25.08
N GLY A 86 -10.37 -10.99 25.27
CA GLY A 86 -9.30 -11.32 26.21
C GLY A 86 -8.38 -12.46 25.74
N MET A 87 -8.70 -13.10 24.62
CA MET A 87 -7.91 -14.23 24.09
C MET A 87 -6.45 -13.84 23.83
N ALA A 88 -6.17 -12.61 23.39
CA ALA A 88 -4.80 -12.17 23.14
C ALA A 88 -3.94 -12.15 24.43
N GLU A 89 -4.53 -11.77 25.56
CA GLU A 89 -3.87 -11.71 26.86
C GLU A 89 -3.66 -13.12 27.41
N ASP A 90 -4.70 -13.95 27.40
CA ASP A 90 -4.65 -15.35 27.84
C ASP A 90 -3.59 -16.17 27.08
N LEU A 91 -3.46 -15.93 25.77
CA LEU A 91 -2.44 -16.57 24.93
C LEU A 91 -1.02 -16.13 25.31
N LEU A 92 -0.80 -14.84 25.55
CA LEU A 92 0.51 -14.31 25.96
C LEU A 92 0.93 -14.85 27.32
N ASP A 93 0.01 -14.91 28.29
CA ASP A 93 0.28 -15.45 29.63
C ASP A 93 0.60 -16.94 29.58
N THR A 94 -0.16 -17.72 28.80
CA THR A 94 0.05 -19.16 28.64
C THR A 94 1.41 -19.44 28.02
N ILE A 95 1.77 -18.75 26.93
CA ILE A 95 3.08 -18.93 26.27
C ILE A 95 4.21 -18.41 27.17
N GLY A 96 3.99 -17.31 27.90
CA GLY A 96 4.93 -16.78 28.88
C GLY A 96 5.27 -17.79 29.98
N GLN A 97 4.30 -18.58 30.44
CA GLN A 97 4.52 -19.68 31.39
C GLN A 97 5.31 -20.84 30.77
N VAL A 98 5.03 -21.18 29.50
CA VAL A 98 5.74 -22.25 28.76
C VAL A 98 7.22 -21.90 28.57
N PHE A 99 7.55 -20.65 28.23
CA PHE A 99 8.93 -20.21 28.04
C PHE A 99 9.58 -19.64 29.31
N GLY A 100 8.83 -19.46 30.40
CA GLY A 100 9.28 -18.91 31.68
C GLY A 100 10.59 -19.48 32.27
N PRO A 101 10.89 -20.79 32.20
CA PRO A 101 12.14 -21.33 32.73
C PRO A 101 13.37 -20.99 31.88
N VAL A 102 13.20 -20.46 30.66
CA VAL A 102 14.29 -20.05 29.77
C VAL A 102 14.71 -18.61 30.10
N ARG A 103 16.02 -18.35 30.21
CA ARG A 103 16.53 -16.98 30.34
C ARG A 103 16.13 -16.15 29.11
N GLY A 104 15.34 -15.10 29.33
CA GLY A 104 14.75 -14.29 28.25
C GLY A 104 13.51 -14.90 27.59
N GLY A 105 12.94 -15.97 28.15
CA GLY A 105 11.79 -16.70 27.62
C GLY A 105 10.56 -15.83 27.35
N LEU A 106 10.33 -14.81 28.18
CA LEU A 106 9.26 -13.82 27.97
C LEU A 106 9.44 -13.01 26.68
N ALA A 107 10.68 -12.67 26.30
CA ALA A 107 10.94 -11.97 25.05
C ALA A 107 10.68 -12.88 23.83
N TYR A 108 11.08 -14.16 23.93
CA TYR A 108 10.79 -15.15 22.90
C TYR A 108 9.29 -15.41 22.74
N ALA A 109 8.56 -15.49 23.86
CA ALA A 109 7.11 -15.62 23.88
C ALA A 109 6.42 -14.46 23.14
N VAL A 110 6.82 -13.22 23.41
CA VAL A 110 6.25 -12.03 22.76
C VAL A 110 6.51 -12.02 21.26
N ILE A 111 7.74 -12.34 20.81
CA ILE A 111 8.06 -12.40 19.38
C ILE A 111 7.24 -13.48 18.68
N PHE A 112 7.13 -14.66 19.29
CA PHE A 112 6.44 -15.81 18.68
C PHE A 112 4.93 -15.62 18.64
N VAL A 113 4.32 -15.17 19.74
CA VAL A 113 2.89 -14.88 19.81
C VAL A 113 2.53 -13.69 18.94
N GLY A 114 3.33 -12.63 18.95
CA GLY A 114 3.14 -11.48 18.06
C GLY A 114 3.18 -11.88 16.58
N ALA A 115 4.10 -12.77 16.19
CA ALA A 115 4.15 -13.30 14.83
C ALA A 115 2.92 -14.15 14.47
N LEU A 116 2.43 -14.98 15.40
CA LEU A 116 1.21 -15.79 15.20
C LEU A 116 -0.05 -14.93 15.08
N LEU A 117 -0.21 -13.92 15.93
CA LEU A 117 -1.40 -13.05 15.93
C LEU A 117 -1.43 -12.06 14.75
N ALA A 118 -0.26 -11.68 14.20
CA ALA A 118 -0.17 -10.77 13.06
C ALA A 118 -0.32 -11.46 11.69
N ALA A 119 -0.13 -12.78 11.61
CA ALA A 119 -0.09 -13.55 10.36
C ALA A 119 -1.40 -14.29 10.04
N THR A 120 -2.42 -14.20 10.90
CA THR A 120 -3.77 -14.76 10.71
C THR A 120 -4.75 -13.71 10.28
#